data_AF-A0A9W9RP63-F1
#
_entry.id   AF-A0A9W9RP63-F1
#
_cell.length_a   1.000
_cell.length_b   1.000
_cell.length_c   1.000
_cell.angle_alpha   90.00
_cell.angle_beta   90.00
_cell.angle_gamma   90.00
#
_symmetry.space_group_name_H-M   'P 1'
#
loop_
_entity.id
_entity.type
_entity.pdbx_description
1 polymer ?
#
loop_
_entity_poly.entity_id
_entity_poly.type
_entity_poly.pdbx_seq_one_letter_code
_entity_poly.pdbx_strand_id
1 'polypeptide(L)'
;MLLNANIALSSSAALLVPYSSWHVPRYHEWMKDPDIQEATASEPLTIEEEYSMQRSWRQDADKLTFIVCRAISTGDEGDIPSQRKLQVESDSPSNMVGDINLFLRIDDGDDGDSPPHIVGEVELMIAEKVNQRRGFGRAALLMFMRYIVERQGSILDEFVGGGDVDVETVRKLRTGVEGAGLSGGLEFECLSVKIGQGNAKSLALFESTGFEKCSDEPNFFGEFELRRKDLSLGSVDGALEKAGVRGFIALPYERTH
;
A
#
# COMPACT_ATOMS: atom_id res chain seq x y z
N MET A 1 -2.09 -10.67 -4.41
CA MET A 1 -2.29 -10.17 -5.78
C MET A 1 -1.02 -10.46 -6.56
N LEU A 2 -1.13 -10.91 -7.80
CA LEU A 2 -0.01 -11.21 -8.70
C LEU A 2 0.37 -10.02 -9.58
N LEU A 3 -0.48 -9.00 -9.73
CA LEU A 3 -0.19 -7.81 -10.52
C LEU A 3 1.18 -7.16 -10.23
N ASN A 4 1.52 -6.99 -8.94
CA ASN A 4 2.78 -6.37 -8.56
C ASN A 4 3.97 -7.34 -8.55
N ALA A 5 3.78 -8.62 -8.94
CA ALA A 5 4.75 -9.69 -8.76
C ALA A 5 6.17 -9.40 -9.24
N ASN A 6 6.26 -8.71 -10.37
CA ASN A 6 7.51 -8.47 -11.09
C ASN A 6 7.74 -6.96 -11.28
N ILE A 7 7.19 -6.13 -10.39
CA ILE A 7 7.28 -4.67 -10.46
C ILE A 7 7.81 -4.15 -9.13
N ALA A 8 8.89 -3.39 -9.18
CA ALA A 8 9.34 -2.57 -8.05
C ALA A 8 9.08 -1.10 -8.36
N LEU A 9 8.87 -0.28 -7.33
CA LEU A 9 8.69 1.17 -7.47
C LEU A 9 9.92 1.86 -6.89
N SER A 10 10.59 2.69 -7.68
CA SER A 10 11.78 3.40 -7.25
C SER A 10 11.55 4.91 -7.29
N SER A 11 12.17 5.63 -6.34
CA SER A 11 12.26 7.08 -6.32
C SER A 11 13.59 7.51 -5.67
N SER A 12 13.84 8.81 -5.63
CA SER A 12 14.96 9.38 -4.87
C SER A 12 14.87 9.16 -3.35
N ALA A 13 13.73 8.73 -2.82
CA ALA A 13 13.48 8.66 -1.37
C ALA A 13 13.28 7.23 -0.83
N ALA A 14 12.80 6.30 -1.65
CA ALA A 14 12.57 4.91 -1.25
C ALA A 14 12.56 3.96 -2.46
N LEU A 15 12.70 2.67 -2.17
CA LEU A 15 12.46 1.57 -3.10
C LEU A 15 11.36 0.69 -2.50
N LEU A 16 10.31 0.36 -3.27
CA LEU A 16 9.26 -0.58 -2.87
C LEU A 16 9.41 -1.83 -3.74
N VAL A 17 9.61 -2.99 -3.12
CA VAL A 17 9.73 -4.28 -3.84
C VAL A 17 8.62 -5.24 -3.43
N PRO A 18 8.18 -6.15 -4.32
CA PRO A 18 7.14 -7.12 -3.99
C PRO A 18 7.54 -8.00 -2.79
N TYR A 19 6.64 -8.19 -1.84
CA TYR A 19 6.94 -9.07 -0.71
C TYR A 19 7.12 -10.52 -1.16
N SER A 20 8.22 -11.12 -0.70
CA SER A 20 8.80 -12.35 -1.24
C SER A 20 9.44 -13.13 -0.10
N SER A 21 9.63 -14.44 -0.28
CA SER A 21 10.04 -15.33 0.81
C SER A 21 11.38 -14.97 1.46
N TRP A 22 12.34 -14.39 0.72
CA TRP A 22 13.63 -13.96 1.30
C TRP A 22 13.53 -12.74 2.22
N HIS A 23 12.40 -12.03 2.23
CA HIS A 23 12.16 -10.93 3.18
C HIS A 23 11.65 -11.46 4.53
N VAL A 24 11.07 -12.66 4.57
CA VAL A 24 10.45 -13.26 5.77
C VAL A 24 11.39 -13.29 6.98
N PRO A 25 12.67 -13.69 6.88
CA PRO A 25 13.54 -13.71 8.05
C PRO A 25 13.68 -12.34 8.72
N ARG A 26 13.80 -11.26 7.94
CA ARG A 26 13.92 -9.89 8.49
C ARG A 26 12.59 -9.39 9.03
N TYR A 27 11.49 -9.67 8.32
CA TYR A 27 10.15 -9.32 8.75
C TYR A 27 9.79 -9.99 10.08
N HIS A 28 10.09 -11.28 10.21
CA HIS A 28 9.90 -12.04 11.44
C HIS A 28 10.69 -11.46 12.63
N GLU A 29 11.92 -10.95 12.41
CA GLU A 29 12.63 -10.25 13.49
C GLU A 29 11.93 -8.95 13.92
N TRP A 30 11.28 -8.22 13.01
CA TRP A 30 10.45 -7.07 13.39
C TRP A 30 9.22 -7.49 14.18
N MET A 31 8.57 -8.58 13.75
CA MET A 31 7.38 -9.14 14.41
C MET A 31 7.69 -9.80 15.77
N LYS A 32 8.93 -9.74 16.28
CA LYS A 32 9.24 -10.09 17.68
C LYS A 32 9.15 -8.90 18.63
N ASP A 33 9.07 -7.67 18.12
CA ASP A 33 8.95 -6.46 18.94
C ASP A 33 7.48 -6.23 19.32
N PRO A 34 7.12 -6.27 20.63
CA PRO A 34 5.75 -6.05 21.07
C PRO A 34 5.18 -4.68 20.68
N ASP A 35 6.01 -3.64 20.61
CA ASP A 35 5.57 -2.30 20.19
C ASP A 35 5.12 -2.31 18.71
N ILE A 36 5.77 -3.14 17.88
CA ILE A 36 5.42 -3.31 16.47
C ILE A 36 4.14 -4.13 16.33
N GLN A 37 4.03 -5.24 17.07
CA GLN A 37 2.83 -6.07 17.11
C GLN A 37 1.59 -5.27 17.50
N GLU A 38 1.67 -4.50 18.58
CA GLU A 38 0.57 -3.63 19.02
C GLU A 38 0.21 -2.59 17.96
N ALA A 39 1.22 -1.92 17.37
CA ALA A 39 0.98 -0.88 16.35
C ALA A 39 0.43 -1.42 15.02
N THR A 40 0.59 -2.72 14.75
CA THR A 40 0.13 -3.40 13.53
C THR A 40 -1.02 -4.37 13.81
N ALA A 41 -1.58 -4.37 15.04
CA ALA A 41 -2.59 -5.31 15.50
C ALA A 41 -2.27 -6.79 15.14
N SER A 42 -0.99 -7.16 15.20
CA SER A 42 -0.48 -8.46 14.77
C SER A 42 -0.15 -9.34 15.98
N GLU A 43 -0.44 -10.64 15.86
CA GLU A 43 -0.06 -11.65 16.86
C GLU A 43 1.30 -12.27 16.52
N PRO A 44 2.09 -12.72 17.52
CA PRO A 44 3.35 -13.42 17.27
C PRO A 44 3.11 -14.74 16.53
N LEU A 45 3.90 -14.96 15.48
CA LEU A 45 3.89 -16.20 14.71
C LEU A 45 5.26 -16.89 14.77
N THR A 46 5.25 -18.21 14.59
CA THR A 46 6.48 -18.96 14.27
C THR A 46 7.00 -18.56 12.89
N ILE A 47 8.31 -18.76 12.65
CA ILE A 47 8.91 -18.46 11.34
C ILE A 47 8.22 -19.28 10.22
N GLU A 48 7.80 -20.51 10.48
CA GLU A 48 7.07 -21.35 9.52
C GLU A 48 5.68 -20.78 9.18
N GLU A 49 4.97 -20.25 10.18
CA GLU A 49 3.68 -19.57 10.00
C GLU A 49 3.84 -18.28 9.20
N GLU A 50 4.88 -17.49 9.45
CA GLU A 50 5.22 -16.29 8.65
C GLU A 50 5.43 -16.63 7.17
N TYR A 51 6.21 -17.69 6.89
CA TYR A 51 6.37 -18.19 5.52
C TYR A 51 5.03 -18.65 4.92
N SER A 52 4.13 -19.22 5.72
CA SER A 52 2.81 -19.62 5.26
C SER A 52 1.92 -18.42 4.93
N MET A 53 1.90 -17.41 5.80
CA MET A 53 1.16 -16.17 5.58
C MET A 53 1.69 -15.42 4.36
N GLN A 54 3.02 -15.29 4.22
CA GLN A 54 3.63 -14.68 3.04
C GLN A 54 3.18 -15.36 1.74
N ARG A 55 3.16 -16.70 1.70
CA ARG A 55 2.68 -17.44 0.52
C ARG A 55 1.21 -17.20 0.23
N SER A 56 0.36 -17.16 1.26
CA SER A 56 -1.08 -16.88 1.11
C SER A 56 -1.30 -15.47 0.56
N TRP A 57 -0.78 -14.46 1.24
CA TRP A 57 -0.97 -13.04 0.86
C TRP A 57 -0.47 -12.75 -0.56
N ARG A 58 0.55 -13.47 -1.01
CA ARG A 58 1.05 -13.35 -2.37
C ARG A 58 -0.01 -13.76 -3.41
N GLN A 59 -0.85 -14.74 -3.10
CA GLN A 59 -1.87 -15.30 -4.00
C GLN A 59 -3.24 -14.63 -3.85
N ASP A 60 -3.51 -14.03 -2.70
CA ASP A 60 -4.78 -13.37 -2.35
C ASP A 60 -5.11 -12.18 -3.29
N ALA A 61 -6.19 -12.25 -4.06
CA ALA A 61 -6.54 -11.21 -5.05
C ALA A 61 -6.93 -9.86 -4.43
N ASP A 62 -7.29 -9.86 -3.15
CA ASP A 62 -7.67 -8.69 -2.34
C ASP A 62 -6.49 -8.03 -1.62
N LYS A 63 -5.27 -8.55 -1.76
CA LYS A 63 -4.07 -8.06 -1.03
C LYS A 63 -2.94 -7.67 -1.96
N LEU A 64 -2.39 -6.48 -1.77
CA LEU A 64 -1.25 -5.98 -2.54
C LEU A 64 -0.19 -5.45 -1.57
N THR A 65 0.94 -6.16 -1.47
CA THR A 65 1.99 -5.87 -0.49
C THR A 65 3.32 -5.53 -1.15
N PHE A 66 3.96 -4.47 -0.65
CA PHE A 66 5.34 -4.11 -0.93
C PHE A 66 6.17 -4.03 0.36
N ILE A 67 7.42 -4.50 0.30
CA ILE A 67 8.44 -4.15 1.29
C ILE A 67 9.02 -2.79 0.94
N VAL A 68 9.11 -1.91 1.94
CA VAL A 68 9.76 -0.62 1.85
C VAL A 68 11.24 -0.78 2.18
N CYS A 69 12.07 -0.40 1.21
CA CYS A 69 13.53 -0.38 1.28
C CYS A 69 14.05 1.05 1.14
N ARG A 70 15.32 1.24 1.54
CA ARG A 70 16.06 2.47 1.30
C ARG A 70 16.16 2.76 -0.20
N ALA A 71 16.19 4.04 -0.57
CA ALA A 71 16.46 4.45 -1.94
C ALA A 71 17.79 3.84 -2.43
N ILE A 72 17.81 3.45 -3.71
CA ILE A 72 19.01 2.93 -4.35
C ILE A 72 20.03 4.07 -4.41
N SER A 73 21.13 3.95 -3.68
CA SER A 73 22.20 4.95 -3.69
C SER A 73 23.00 4.83 -4.98
N THR A 74 23.04 5.88 -5.80
CA THR A 74 23.76 5.90 -7.08
C THR A 74 25.21 6.38 -6.97
N GLY A 75 25.67 6.76 -5.77
CA GLY A 75 27.02 7.25 -5.53
C GLY A 75 27.19 8.77 -5.70
N ASP A 76 26.21 9.45 -6.30
CA ASP A 76 26.17 10.91 -6.44
C ASP A 76 24.96 11.51 -5.72
N GLU A 77 25.15 12.61 -4.98
CA GLU A 77 24.07 13.33 -4.31
C GLU A 77 23.09 13.94 -5.33
N GLY A 78 21.85 13.49 -5.31
CA GLY A 78 20.75 14.11 -6.07
C GLY A 78 20.30 13.37 -7.33
N ASP A 79 20.86 12.21 -7.62
CA ASP A 79 20.55 11.44 -8.81
C ASP A 79 19.10 10.91 -8.81
N ILE A 80 18.44 11.06 -9.95
CA ILE A 80 17.11 10.53 -10.23
C ILE A 80 17.28 9.06 -10.61
N PRO A 81 16.45 8.11 -10.11
CA PRO A 81 16.48 6.74 -10.59
C PRO A 81 16.39 6.70 -12.13
N SER A 82 17.48 6.29 -12.77
CA SER A 82 17.48 5.90 -14.18
C SER A 82 17.11 4.42 -14.26
N GLN A 83 16.76 3.91 -15.45
CA GLN A 83 16.39 2.50 -15.73
C GLN A 83 17.52 1.48 -15.44
N ARG A 84 18.25 1.60 -14.32
CA ARG A 84 19.26 0.65 -13.87
C ARG A 84 18.57 -0.58 -13.31
N LYS A 85 19.18 -1.73 -13.57
CA LYS A 85 18.71 -3.02 -13.08
C LYS A 85 18.86 -3.08 -11.56
N LEU A 86 17.79 -3.50 -10.87
CA LEU A 86 17.83 -3.78 -9.45
C LEU A 86 18.87 -4.87 -9.17
N GLN A 87 19.71 -4.64 -8.17
CA GLN A 87 20.68 -5.62 -7.68
C GLN A 87 20.09 -6.40 -6.50
N VAL A 88 20.62 -7.58 -6.22
CA VAL A 88 20.20 -8.45 -5.11
C VAL A 88 20.33 -7.75 -3.75
N GLU A 89 21.25 -6.80 -3.65
CA GLU A 89 21.53 -6.02 -2.46
C GLU A 89 20.50 -4.91 -2.23
N SER A 90 19.72 -4.52 -3.26
CA SER A 90 18.78 -3.39 -3.18
C SER A 90 17.69 -3.60 -2.13
N ASP A 91 17.30 -4.85 -1.90
CA ASP A 91 16.31 -5.30 -0.92
C ASP A 91 16.91 -6.28 0.11
N SER A 92 18.21 -6.18 0.37
CA SER A 92 18.83 -6.94 1.46
C SER A 92 18.21 -6.60 2.82
N PRO A 93 18.31 -7.48 3.83
CA PRO A 93 17.77 -7.21 5.17
C PRO A 93 18.19 -5.88 5.80
N SER A 94 19.38 -5.37 5.47
CA SER A 94 19.89 -4.09 5.96
C SER A 94 19.27 -2.86 5.27
N ASN A 95 18.70 -3.06 4.07
CA ASN A 95 18.04 -2.02 3.30
C ASN A 95 16.53 -1.98 3.53
N MET A 96 15.93 -3.08 4.00
CA MET A 96 14.53 -3.13 4.43
C MET A 96 14.29 -2.20 5.63
N VAL A 97 13.24 -1.38 5.57
CA VAL A 97 12.87 -0.42 6.64
C VAL A 97 11.41 -0.53 7.08
N GLY A 98 10.56 -1.24 6.33
CA GLY A 98 9.16 -1.45 6.64
C GLY A 98 8.42 -2.11 5.49
N ASP A 99 7.10 -1.97 5.46
CA ASP A 99 6.21 -2.48 4.41
C ASP A 99 4.97 -1.57 4.25
N ILE A 100 4.27 -1.76 3.14
CA ILE A 100 3.02 -1.09 2.84
C ILE A 100 2.08 -2.06 2.11
N ASN A 101 0.84 -2.12 2.59
CA ASN A 101 -0.19 -3.06 2.15
C ASN A 101 -1.42 -2.30 1.66
N LEU A 102 -2.14 -2.92 0.71
CA LEU A 102 -3.49 -2.57 0.33
C LEU A 102 -4.39 -3.80 0.52
N PHE A 103 -5.48 -3.64 1.25
CA PHE A 103 -6.55 -4.62 1.41
C PHE A 103 -7.80 -4.10 0.72
N LEU A 104 -8.35 -4.87 -0.21
CA LEU A 104 -9.57 -4.49 -0.93
C LEU A 104 -10.79 -5.10 -0.27
N ARG A 105 -11.87 -4.31 -0.16
CA ARG A 105 -13.17 -4.79 0.31
C ARG A 105 -14.30 -4.17 -0.51
N ILE A 106 -15.42 -4.87 -0.54
CA ILE A 106 -16.70 -4.32 -0.99
C ILE A 106 -17.37 -3.64 0.20
N ASP A 107 -17.79 -2.41 -0.01
CA ASP A 107 -18.65 -1.65 0.89
C ASP A 107 -20.05 -1.62 0.25
N ASP A 108 -21.02 -2.26 0.91
CA ASP A 108 -22.40 -2.39 0.40
C ASP A 108 -23.21 -1.09 0.53
N GLY A 109 -22.60 -0.02 1.05
CA GLY A 109 -23.25 1.27 1.29
C GLY A 109 -24.08 1.30 2.57
N ASP A 110 -24.43 2.52 3.02
CA ASP A 110 -25.08 2.74 4.32
C ASP A 110 -26.56 2.31 4.35
N ASP A 111 -27.22 2.28 3.18
CA ASP A 111 -28.61 1.88 3.01
C ASP A 111 -28.70 0.93 1.81
N GLY A 112 -29.31 -0.26 1.97
CA GLY A 112 -29.28 -1.38 1.01
C GLY A 112 -29.84 -1.16 -0.41
N ASP A 113 -30.16 0.08 -0.78
CA ASP A 113 -30.46 0.54 -2.13
C ASP A 113 -29.25 1.24 -2.81
N SER A 114 -28.19 1.56 -2.06
CA SER A 114 -26.96 2.14 -2.59
C SER A 114 -26.19 1.08 -3.40
N PRO A 115 -25.59 1.45 -4.54
CA PRO A 115 -24.73 0.52 -5.25
C PRO A 115 -23.52 0.16 -4.36
N PRO A 116 -23.01 -1.07 -4.43
CA PRO A 116 -21.77 -1.43 -3.75
C PRO A 116 -20.61 -0.62 -4.32
N HIS A 117 -19.59 -0.40 -3.50
CA HIS A 117 -18.38 0.35 -3.82
C HIS A 117 -17.13 -0.44 -3.44
N ILE A 118 -16.00 -0.22 -4.12
CA ILE A 118 -14.72 -0.83 -3.73
C ILE A 118 -13.91 0.17 -2.92
N VAL A 119 -13.50 -0.23 -1.72
CA VAL A 119 -12.62 0.56 -0.85
C VAL A 119 -11.28 -0.16 -0.71
N GLY A 120 -10.19 0.60 -0.84
CA GLY A 120 -8.83 0.11 -0.61
C GLY A 120 -8.29 0.58 0.73
N GLU A 121 -8.12 -0.32 1.69
CA GLU A 121 -7.54 -0.03 3.00
C GLU A 121 -6.02 -0.13 2.95
N VAL A 122 -5.33 0.97 3.27
CA VAL A 122 -3.86 1.06 3.27
C VAL A 122 -3.33 0.84 4.68
N GLU A 123 -2.37 -0.07 4.82
CA GLU A 123 -1.59 -0.22 6.05
C GLU A 123 -0.12 0.07 5.76
N LEU A 124 0.54 0.81 6.64
CA LEU A 124 1.93 1.22 6.49
C LEU A 124 2.68 1.06 7.81
N MET A 125 3.79 0.32 7.77
CA MET A 125 4.71 0.21 8.89
C MET A 125 6.10 0.71 8.48
N ILE A 126 6.73 1.50 9.34
CA ILE A 126 8.20 1.71 9.35
C ILE A 126 8.73 1.11 10.64
N ALA A 127 9.28 -0.10 10.53
CA ALA A 127 9.48 -1.01 11.65
C ALA A 127 10.40 -0.42 12.72
N GLU A 128 11.65 -0.13 12.36
CA GLU A 128 12.65 0.29 13.34
C GLU A 128 12.57 1.79 13.64
N LYS A 129 12.57 2.16 14.92
CA LYS A 129 12.54 3.55 15.40
C LYS A 129 13.64 4.44 14.78
N VAL A 130 14.81 3.87 14.47
CA VAL A 130 15.94 4.59 13.81
C VAL A 130 15.63 5.02 12.38
N ASN A 131 14.69 4.34 11.71
CA ASN A 131 14.26 4.67 10.35
C ASN A 131 13.01 5.58 10.35
N GLN A 132 12.28 5.67 11.47
CA GLN A 132 11.14 6.58 11.59
C GLN A 132 11.59 8.04 11.52
N ARG A 133 10.66 8.93 11.12
CA ARG A 133 10.90 10.39 11.02
C ARG A 133 11.96 10.80 9.99
N ARG A 134 12.37 9.88 9.10
CA ARG A 134 13.34 10.15 8.02
C ARG A 134 12.71 10.29 6.63
N GLY A 135 11.38 10.37 6.55
CA GLY A 135 10.65 10.55 5.30
C GLY A 135 10.20 9.25 4.59
N PHE A 136 10.67 8.08 5.02
CA PHE A 136 10.33 6.79 4.38
C PHE A 136 8.83 6.53 4.32
N GLY A 137 8.09 6.74 5.42
CA GLY A 137 6.64 6.50 5.43
C GLY A 137 5.87 7.39 4.43
N ARG A 138 6.23 8.67 4.34
CA ARG A 138 5.63 9.59 3.35
C ARG A 138 5.98 9.18 1.92
N ALA A 139 7.24 8.85 1.67
CA ALA A 139 7.68 8.40 0.36
C ALA A 139 6.95 7.12 -0.07
N ALA A 140 6.90 6.11 0.81
CA ALA A 140 6.21 4.85 0.54
C ALA A 140 4.73 5.06 0.25
N LEU A 141 4.02 5.81 1.09
CA LEU A 141 2.59 6.09 0.90
C LEU A 141 2.30 6.78 -0.44
N LEU A 142 3.07 7.83 -0.79
CA LEU A 142 2.85 8.58 -2.02
C LEU A 142 3.21 7.75 -3.27
N MET A 143 4.33 7.02 -3.24
CA MET A 143 4.72 6.12 -4.33
C MET A 143 3.68 5.01 -4.53
N PHE A 144 3.16 4.48 -3.43
CA PHE A 144 2.16 3.42 -3.46
C PHE A 144 0.82 3.90 -3.99
N MET A 145 0.31 5.05 -3.52
CA MET A 145 -0.88 5.67 -4.10
C MET A 145 -0.71 5.97 -5.58
N ARG A 146 0.47 6.43 -6.00
CA ARG A 146 0.74 6.73 -7.42
C ARG A 146 0.66 5.48 -8.29
N TYR A 147 1.14 4.35 -7.78
CA TYR A 147 1.00 3.05 -8.43
C TYR A 147 -0.45 2.56 -8.44
N ILE A 148 -1.17 2.68 -7.32
CA ILE A 148 -2.58 2.27 -7.21
C ILE A 148 -3.44 3.02 -8.23
N VAL A 149 -3.32 4.35 -8.29
CA VAL A 149 -4.10 5.16 -9.23
C VAL A 149 -3.78 4.81 -10.69
N GLU A 150 -2.50 4.65 -11.02
CA GLU A 150 -2.08 4.29 -12.37
C GLU A 150 -2.55 2.90 -12.80
N ARG A 151 -2.63 1.96 -11.85
CA ARG A 151 -2.98 0.56 -12.09
C ARG A 151 -4.39 0.20 -11.64
N GLN A 152 -5.22 1.19 -11.29
CA GLN A 152 -6.53 1.00 -10.68
C GLN A 152 -7.37 -0.06 -11.41
N GLY A 153 -7.55 0.10 -12.72
CA GLY A 153 -8.34 -0.85 -13.51
C GLY A 153 -7.85 -2.30 -13.38
N SER A 154 -6.54 -2.52 -13.51
CA SER A 154 -5.95 -3.86 -13.39
C SER A 154 -6.01 -4.43 -11.97
N ILE A 155 -5.83 -3.59 -10.95
CA ILE A 155 -5.96 -3.96 -9.54
C ILE A 155 -7.38 -4.45 -9.26
N LEU A 156 -8.37 -3.66 -9.68
CA LEU A 156 -9.77 -3.94 -9.42
C LEU A 156 -10.29 -5.11 -10.24
N ASP A 157 -9.84 -5.26 -11.49
CA ASP A 157 -10.17 -6.42 -12.32
C ASP A 157 -9.60 -7.73 -11.74
N GLU A 158 -8.37 -7.74 -11.20
CA GLU A 158 -7.82 -8.92 -10.52
C GLU A 158 -8.61 -9.23 -9.25
N PHE A 159 -8.95 -8.23 -8.45
CA PHE A 159 -9.73 -8.41 -7.21
C PHE A 159 -11.11 -9.04 -7.48
N VAL A 160 -11.91 -8.47 -8.38
CA VAL A 160 -13.23 -9.04 -8.69
C VAL A 160 -13.13 -10.37 -9.46
N GLY A 161 -12.02 -10.60 -10.16
CA GLY A 161 -11.74 -11.84 -10.88
C GLY A 161 -11.20 -12.96 -9.99
N GLY A 162 -10.78 -12.65 -8.75
CA GLY A 162 -10.13 -13.57 -7.82
C GLY A 162 -11.05 -14.65 -7.24
N GLY A 163 -12.37 -14.50 -7.37
CA GLY A 163 -13.37 -15.51 -6.97
C GLY A 163 -14.04 -15.26 -5.62
N ASP A 164 -13.59 -14.26 -4.85
CA ASP A 164 -14.15 -13.93 -3.54
C ASP A 164 -15.32 -12.93 -3.60
N VAL A 165 -15.56 -12.32 -4.76
CA VAL A 165 -16.70 -11.40 -4.99
C VAL A 165 -17.74 -12.10 -5.86
N ASP A 166 -19.01 -12.09 -5.42
CA ASP A 166 -20.08 -12.75 -6.16
C ASP A 166 -20.43 -12.03 -7.47
N VAL A 167 -20.95 -12.79 -8.44
CA VAL A 167 -21.22 -12.31 -9.80
C VAL A 167 -22.24 -11.16 -9.83
N GLU A 168 -23.20 -11.13 -8.89
CA GLU A 168 -24.21 -10.07 -8.85
C GLU A 168 -23.58 -8.76 -8.37
N THR A 169 -22.76 -8.81 -7.33
CA THR A 169 -21.99 -7.67 -6.84
C THR A 169 -21.05 -7.13 -7.91
N VAL A 170 -20.30 -7.99 -8.61
CA VAL A 170 -19.44 -7.56 -9.74
C VAL A 170 -20.25 -6.87 -10.83
N ARG A 171 -21.45 -7.37 -11.13
CA ARG A 171 -22.34 -6.73 -12.10
C ARG A 171 -22.78 -5.35 -11.62
N LYS A 172 -23.22 -5.22 -10.37
CA LYS A 172 -23.64 -3.94 -9.77
C LYS A 172 -22.50 -2.92 -9.78
N LEU A 173 -21.30 -3.33 -9.40
CA LEU A 173 -20.09 -2.49 -9.43
C LEU A 173 -19.80 -1.94 -10.84
N ARG A 174 -19.98 -2.76 -11.88
CA ARG A 174 -19.74 -2.33 -13.27
C ARG A 174 -20.88 -1.49 -13.86
N THR A 175 -22.11 -1.65 -13.38
CA THR A 175 -23.28 -0.89 -13.87
C THR A 175 -23.55 0.39 -13.09
N GLY A 176 -23.11 0.49 -11.83
CA GLY A 176 -23.29 1.65 -10.97
C GLY A 176 -22.45 2.88 -11.34
N VAL A 177 -21.52 2.74 -12.29
CA VAL A 177 -20.71 3.84 -12.84
C VAL A 177 -21.54 4.64 -13.86
N GLU A 178 -22.65 5.25 -13.42
CA GLU A 178 -23.40 6.21 -14.23
C GLU A 178 -22.78 7.60 -14.09
N GLY A 179 -21.70 7.89 -14.84
CA GLY A 179 -21.23 9.29 -14.93
C GLY A 179 -19.77 9.57 -15.21
N ALA A 180 -19.12 8.91 -16.17
CA ALA A 180 -17.97 9.51 -16.87
C ALA A 180 -17.82 8.89 -18.24
N GLY A 181 -17.84 9.72 -19.29
CA GLY A 181 -17.63 9.26 -20.66
C GLY A 181 -16.27 8.59 -20.84
N LEU A 182 -16.29 7.52 -21.63
CA LEU A 182 -15.15 6.77 -22.19
C LEU A 182 -14.39 5.85 -21.21
N SER A 183 -14.98 4.66 -21.02
CA SER A 183 -14.47 3.38 -20.46
C SER A 183 -15.13 3.01 -19.13
N GLY A 184 -16.17 2.16 -19.18
CA GLY A 184 -16.86 1.60 -18.01
C GLY A 184 -16.00 0.58 -17.23
N GLY A 185 -14.87 1.06 -16.69
CA GLY A 185 -13.99 0.31 -15.80
C GLY A 185 -14.44 0.41 -14.34
N LEU A 186 -13.92 -0.49 -13.51
CA LEU A 186 -14.07 -0.41 -12.06
C LEU A 186 -13.24 0.74 -11.51
N GLU A 187 -13.73 1.39 -10.45
CA GLU A 187 -13.02 2.47 -9.76
C GLU A 187 -13.06 2.28 -8.24
N PHE A 188 -12.05 2.82 -7.55
CA PHE A 188 -12.09 2.92 -6.10
C PHE A 188 -13.01 4.06 -5.70
N GLU A 189 -13.87 3.84 -4.70
CA GLU A 189 -14.59 4.94 -4.05
C GLU A 189 -13.63 5.80 -3.23
N CYS A 190 -12.71 5.16 -2.51
CA CYS A 190 -11.65 5.84 -1.78
C CYS A 190 -10.53 4.87 -1.38
N LEU A 191 -9.42 5.46 -0.96
CA LEU A 191 -8.47 4.77 -0.09
C LEU A 191 -8.80 5.09 1.37
N SER A 192 -8.79 4.09 2.24
CA SER A 192 -9.02 4.23 3.68
C SER A 192 -7.79 3.84 4.48
N VAL A 193 -7.71 4.29 5.73
CA VAL A 193 -6.75 3.79 6.73
C VAL A 193 -7.42 3.85 8.11
N LYS A 194 -7.14 2.88 8.97
CA LYS A 194 -7.51 2.93 10.39
C LYS A 194 -6.28 3.21 11.23
N ILE A 195 -6.38 4.18 12.14
CA ILE A 195 -5.25 4.62 12.96
C ILE A 195 -5.71 4.80 14.39
N GLY A 196 -5.10 4.07 15.33
CA GLY A 196 -5.33 4.24 16.76
C GLY A 196 -5.13 5.69 17.21
N GLN A 197 -6.03 6.20 18.06
CA GLN A 197 -6.04 7.59 18.54
C GLN A 197 -4.72 8.05 19.18
N GLY A 198 -3.94 7.12 19.76
CA GLY A 198 -2.62 7.41 20.34
C GLY A 198 -1.52 7.62 19.31
N ASN A 199 -1.73 7.24 18.04
CA ASN A 199 -0.75 7.33 16.97
C ASN A 199 -0.85 8.67 16.20
N ALA A 200 -0.64 9.77 16.91
CA ALA A 200 -0.65 11.13 16.35
C ALA A 200 0.33 11.31 15.18
N LYS A 201 1.38 10.49 15.10
CA LYS A 201 2.37 10.54 14.02
C LYS A 201 1.81 10.02 12.70
N SER A 202 1.14 8.87 12.74
CA SER A 202 0.48 8.32 11.55
C SER A 202 -0.72 9.18 11.15
N LEU A 203 -1.52 9.68 12.11
CA LEU A 203 -2.60 10.62 11.82
C LEU A 203 -2.09 11.84 11.02
N ALA A 204 -1.07 12.53 11.54
CA ALA A 204 -0.48 13.68 10.86
C ALA A 204 0.13 13.33 9.49
N LEU A 205 0.68 12.12 9.34
CA LEU A 205 1.19 11.65 8.05
C LEU A 205 0.05 11.55 7.03
N PHE A 206 -0.99 10.78 7.32
CA PHE A 206 -2.09 10.54 6.40
C PHE A 206 -2.89 11.82 6.10
N GLU A 207 -3.20 12.64 7.11
CA GLU A 207 -3.86 13.94 6.95
C GLU A 207 -3.08 14.86 6.00
N SER A 208 -1.77 14.95 6.20
CA SER A 208 -0.91 15.78 5.33
C SER A 208 -0.75 15.25 3.90
N THR A 209 -1.29 14.06 3.61
CA THR A 209 -1.35 13.45 2.27
C THR A 209 -2.77 13.41 1.71
N GLY A 210 -3.69 14.19 2.27
CA GLY A 210 -5.05 14.37 1.73
C GLY A 210 -6.07 13.33 2.19
N PHE A 211 -5.76 12.56 3.25
CA PHE A 211 -6.77 11.76 3.94
C PHE A 211 -7.51 12.63 4.96
N GLU A 212 -8.81 12.44 5.07
CA GLU A 212 -9.67 13.19 5.99
C GLU A 212 -10.37 12.21 6.95
N LYS A 213 -10.49 12.60 8.22
CA LYS A 213 -11.21 11.78 9.21
C LYS A 213 -12.68 11.69 8.83
N CYS A 214 -13.24 10.48 8.94
CA CYS A 214 -14.68 10.26 8.73
C CYS A 214 -15.52 10.77 9.92
N SER A 215 -14.93 10.91 11.10
CA SER A 215 -15.58 11.33 12.34
C SER A 215 -14.66 12.16 13.25
N ASP A 216 -15.25 13.00 14.09
CA ASP A 216 -14.53 13.78 15.10
C ASP A 216 -14.07 12.93 16.29
N GLU A 217 -14.76 11.81 16.54
CA GLU A 217 -14.49 10.88 17.63
C GLU A 217 -13.99 9.53 17.08
N PRO A 218 -13.08 8.83 17.81
CA PRO A 218 -12.64 7.50 17.42
C PRO A 218 -13.78 6.47 17.57
N ASN A 219 -13.66 5.35 16.85
CA ASN A 219 -14.58 4.23 16.93
C ASN A 219 -14.51 3.52 18.31
N PHE A 220 -15.34 2.49 18.50
CA PHE A 220 -15.37 1.70 19.73
C PHE A 220 -14.01 1.08 20.12
N PHE A 221 -13.14 0.83 19.15
CA PHE A 221 -11.78 0.31 19.35
C PHE A 221 -10.73 1.40 19.59
N GLY A 222 -11.13 2.68 19.64
CA GLY A 222 -10.22 3.80 19.85
C GLY A 222 -9.44 4.20 18.59
N GLU A 223 -9.96 3.92 17.40
CA GLU A 223 -9.30 4.22 16.12
C GLU A 223 -10.07 5.27 15.31
N PHE A 224 -9.35 6.11 14.58
CA PHE A 224 -9.93 6.96 13.55
C PHE A 224 -9.85 6.25 12.19
N GLU A 225 -10.95 6.22 11.45
CA GLU A 225 -10.92 5.95 10.02
C GLU A 225 -10.67 7.27 9.28
N LEU A 226 -9.68 7.27 8.39
CA LEU A 226 -9.45 8.37 7.46
C LEU A 226 -9.63 7.87 6.03
N ARG A 227 -10.24 8.69 5.18
CA ARG A 227 -10.46 8.37 3.76
C ARG A 227 -9.90 9.45 2.86
N ARG A 228 -9.37 9.05 1.71
CA ARG A 228 -8.98 9.94 0.61
C ARG A 228 -9.78 9.56 -0.63
N LYS A 229 -10.66 10.48 -1.06
CA LYS A 229 -11.50 10.32 -2.27
C LYS A 229 -10.84 10.85 -3.54
N ASP A 230 -10.00 11.90 -3.44
CA ASP A 230 -9.26 12.41 -4.59
C ASP A 230 -8.08 11.47 -4.92
N LEU A 231 -8.36 10.58 -5.87
CA LEU A 231 -7.44 9.60 -6.44
C LEU A 231 -6.97 10.00 -7.84
N SER A 232 -6.94 11.30 -8.17
CA SER A 232 -6.43 11.75 -9.46
C SER A 232 -4.89 11.68 -9.52
N LEU A 233 -4.34 11.31 -10.70
CA LEU A 233 -2.89 11.27 -10.91
C LEU A 233 -2.23 12.62 -10.61
N GLY A 234 -2.84 13.73 -11.05
CA GLY A 234 -2.30 15.07 -10.82
C GLY A 234 -2.21 15.44 -9.34
N SER A 235 -3.18 15.02 -8.53
CA SER A 235 -3.16 15.26 -7.08
C SER A 235 -2.05 14.46 -6.39
N VAL A 236 -1.87 13.19 -6.76
CA VAL A 236 -0.79 12.35 -6.21
C VAL A 236 0.59 12.82 -6.68
N ASP A 237 0.75 13.17 -7.96
CA ASP A 237 2.01 13.70 -8.51
C ASP A 237 2.39 15.04 -7.87
N GLY A 238 1.44 15.95 -7.66
CA GLY A 238 1.68 17.19 -6.92
C GLY A 238 2.10 16.94 -5.46
N ALA A 239 1.54 15.90 -4.81
CA ALA A 239 1.95 15.52 -3.47
C ALA A 239 3.36 14.91 -3.42
N LEU A 240 3.74 14.09 -4.42
CA LEU A 240 5.11 13.59 -4.60
C LEU A 240 6.11 14.74 -4.75
N GLU A 241 5.81 15.71 -5.61
CA GLU A 241 6.65 16.89 -5.84
C GLU A 241 6.82 17.71 -4.56
N LYS A 242 5.73 18.03 -3.86
CA LYS A 242 5.76 18.76 -2.58
C LYS A 242 6.56 18.03 -1.50
N ALA A 243 6.56 16.70 -1.52
CA ALA A 243 7.32 15.86 -0.61
C ALA A 243 8.79 15.69 -1.00
N GLY A 244 9.22 16.19 -2.16
CA GLY A 244 10.58 16.01 -2.68
C GLY A 244 10.88 14.57 -3.12
N VAL A 245 9.84 13.76 -3.37
CA VAL A 245 9.98 12.39 -3.85
C VAL A 245 10.06 12.42 -5.37
N ARG A 246 11.29 12.49 -5.89
CA ARG A 246 11.55 12.69 -7.32
C ARG A 246 11.82 11.36 -8.02
N GLY A 247 11.59 11.35 -9.34
CA GLY A 247 11.98 10.22 -10.18
C GLY A 247 11.23 8.94 -9.89
N PHE A 248 9.93 9.05 -9.56
CA PHE A 248 9.07 7.87 -9.46
C PHE A 248 9.12 7.08 -10.77
N ILE A 249 9.45 5.79 -10.67
CA ILE A 249 9.48 4.88 -11.81
C ILE A 249 9.15 3.46 -11.37
N ALA A 250 8.37 2.76 -12.19
CA ALA A 250 8.17 1.32 -12.07
C ALA A 250 9.28 0.58 -12.83
N LEU A 251 9.99 -0.32 -12.15
CA LEU A 251 11.10 -1.11 -12.68
C LEU A 251 10.73 -2.60 -12.71
N PRO A 252 11.20 -3.37 -13.70
CA PRO A 252 11.11 -4.83 -13.64
C PRO A 252 11.82 -5.37 -12.40
N TYR A 253 11.16 -6.30 -11.70
CA TYR A 253 11.70 -7.02 -10.56
C TYR A 253 11.87 -8.50 -10.94
N GLU A 254 13.09 -8.86 -11.34
CA GLU A 254 13.44 -10.17 -11.91
C GLU A 254 14.20 -11.08 -10.93
N ARG A 255 13.96 -10.93 -9.62
CA ARG A 255 14.56 -11.81 -8.63
C ARG A 255 13.76 -13.11 -8.55
N THR A 256 14.24 -14.13 -9.27
CA THR A 256 13.71 -15.50 -9.15
C THR A 256 14.63 -16.31 -8.24
N HIS A 257 14.04 -16.90 -7.19
CA HIS A 257 14.56 -17.86 -6.20
C HIS A 257 16.06 -18.17 -6.19
#